data_AF-A0A4Q3UIR6-F1
#
_entry.id   AF-A0A4Q3UIR6-F1
#
_cell.length_a   1.000
_cell.length_b   1.000
_cell.length_c   1.000
_cell.angle_alpha   90.00
_cell.angle_beta   90.00
_cell.angle_gamma   90.00
#
_symmetry.space_group_name_H-M   'P 1'
#
loop_
_entity.id
_entity.type
_entity.pdbx_description
1 polymer ?
#
loop_
_entity_poly.entity_id
_entity_poly.type
_entity_poly.pdbx_seq_one_letter_code
_entity_poly.pdbx_strand_id
1 'polypeptide(L)'
;MFYKKFCSFIVLLCWISGVRAQLSAKPAYKPTRSEILQRYRDAKVSDSTIRNKVFKTSVSANWLEGNNAFWYRNLLKDSVREYIWVDAATGVKKLLFDHAKLAASIGRAAGKAVDERRLSLEKLRLGKDGK
;
A
#
# COMPACT_ATOMS: atom_id res chain seq x y z
N MET A 1 -47.14 -11.47 -43.43
CA MET A 1 -46.21 -10.47 -44.01
C MET A 1 -46.13 -9.15 -43.20
N PHE A 2 -46.49 -9.14 -41.90
CA PHE A 2 -46.57 -7.90 -41.09
C PHE A 2 -45.49 -7.73 -40.00
N TYR A 3 -44.83 -8.81 -39.54
CA TYR A 3 -43.84 -8.74 -38.46
C TYR A 3 -42.43 -8.29 -38.89
N LYS A 4 -42.08 -8.41 -40.18
CA LYS A 4 -40.77 -7.94 -40.69
C LYS A 4 -40.62 -6.42 -40.66
N LYS A 5 -41.73 -5.67 -40.77
CA LYS A 5 -41.72 -4.20 -40.73
C LYS A 5 -41.62 -3.64 -39.30
N PHE A 6 -42.14 -4.38 -38.31
CA PHE A 6 -42.13 -3.95 -36.90
C PHE A 6 -40.75 -4.09 -36.24
N CYS A 7 -40.00 -5.15 -36.59
CA CYS A 7 -38.64 -5.37 -36.08
C CYS A 7 -37.65 -4.30 -36.61
N SER A 8 -37.86 -3.79 -37.82
CA SER A 8 -37.05 -2.72 -38.40
C SER A 8 -37.20 -1.36 -37.69
N PHE A 9 -38.33 -1.11 -37.01
CA PHE A 9 -38.60 0.16 -36.34
C PHE A 9 -37.94 0.24 -34.95
N ILE A 10 -37.85 -0.89 -34.25
CA ILE A 10 -37.22 -1.00 -32.92
C ILE A 10 -35.69 -0.92 -33.02
N VAL A 11 -35.09 -1.44 -34.10
CA VAL A 11 -33.64 -1.33 -34.34
C VAL A 11 -33.22 0.11 -34.66
N LEU A 12 -34.09 0.88 -35.34
CA LEU A 12 -33.83 2.29 -35.66
C LEU A 12 -33.87 3.21 -34.42
N LEU A 13 -34.74 2.90 -33.44
CA LEU A 13 -34.86 3.67 -32.19
C LEU A 13 -33.66 3.49 -31.24
N CYS A 14 -32.98 2.34 -31.28
CA CYS A 14 -31.78 2.10 -30.47
C CYS A 14 -30.51 2.77 -31.02
N TRP A 15 -30.45 3.08 -32.32
CA TRP A 15 -29.30 3.77 -32.92
C TRP A 15 -29.20 5.26 -32.53
N ILE A 16 -30.32 5.89 -32.18
CA ILE A 16 -30.32 7.32 -31.79
C ILE A 16 -29.89 7.50 -30.31
N SER A 17 -30.09 6.48 -29.47
CA SER A 17 -29.74 6.52 -28.04
C SER A 17 -28.25 6.28 -27.78
N GLY A 18 -27.58 5.47 -28.62
CA GLY A 18 -26.16 5.13 -28.44
C GLY A 18 -25.19 6.30 -28.67
N VAL A 19 -25.55 7.26 -29.52
CA VAL A 19 -24.67 8.38 -29.90
C VAL A 19 -24.62 9.48 -28.83
N ARG A 20 -25.61 9.58 -27.93
CA ARG A 20 -25.68 10.69 -26.95
C ARG A 20 -24.79 10.50 -25.73
N ALA A 21 -24.22 9.31 -25.50
CA ALA A 21 -23.39 9.05 -24.32
C ALA A 21 -21.90 9.41 -24.49
N GLN A 22 -21.40 9.54 -25.73
CA GLN A 22 -19.97 9.76 -26.01
C GLN A 22 -19.59 11.19 -26.41
N LEU A 23 -20.56 12.09 -26.60
CA LEU A 23 -20.30 13.45 -27.11
C LEU A 23 -20.07 14.54 -26.05
N SER A 24 -20.03 14.20 -24.76
CA SER A 24 -19.60 15.16 -23.74
C SER A 24 -18.08 15.13 -23.61
N ALA A 25 -17.41 15.96 -24.42
CA ALA A 25 -16.02 16.31 -24.16
C ALA A 25 -15.93 16.86 -22.73
N LYS A 26 -15.11 16.25 -21.87
CA LYS A 26 -14.91 16.76 -20.51
C LYS A 26 -14.44 18.22 -20.63
N PRO A 27 -15.14 19.19 -20.00
CA PRO A 27 -14.76 20.58 -20.14
C PRO A 27 -13.33 20.77 -19.64
N ALA A 28 -12.59 21.66 -20.30
CA ALA A 28 -11.26 22.05 -19.83
C ALA A 28 -11.38 22.53 -18.38
N TYR A 29 -10.54 21.99 -17.50
CA TYR A 29 -10.54 22.33 -16.08
C TYR A 29 -10.18 23.82 -15.91
N LYS A 30 -11.18 24.63 -15.58
CA LYS A 30 -11.07 26.09 -15.35
C LYS A 30 -11.63 26.41 -13.96
N PRO A 31 -10.87 26.16 -12.89
CA PRO A 31 -11.36 26.36 -11.55
C PRO A 31 -11.49 27.85 -11.24
N THR A 32 -12.52 28.16 -10.47
CA THR A 32 -12.66 29.47 -9.84
C THR A 32 -11.69 29.60 -8.66
N ARG A 33 -11.40 30.85 -8.27
CA ARG A 33 -10.56 31.14 -7.09
C ARG A 33 -11.11 30.46 -5.82
N SER A 34 -12.43 30.47 -5.63
CA SER A 34 -13.07 29.85 -4.46
C SER A 34 -12.90 28.33 -4.45
N GLU A 35 -13.03 27.66 -5.59
CA GLU A 35 -12.79 26.21 -5.70
C GLU A 35 -11.33 25.86 -5.41
N ILE A 36 -10.37 26.67 -5.89
CA ILE A 36 -8.96 26.49 -5.54
C ILE A 36 -8.74 26.64 -4.02
N LEU A 37 -9.30 27.68 -3.41
CA LEU A 37 -9.19 27.90 -1.96
C LEU A 37 -9.81 26.75 -1.16
N GLN A 38 -10.95 26.22 -1.61
CA GLN A 38 -11.59 25.07 -0.97
C GLN A 38 -10.69 23.83 -1.02
N ARG A 39 -10.08 23.54 -2.19
CA ARG A 39 -9.15 22.41 -2.33
C ARG A 39 -7.96 22.51 -1.39
N TYR A 40 -7.40 23.71 -1.20
CA TYR A 40 -6.31 23.89 -0.24
C TYR A 40 -6.76 23.65 1.21
N ARG A 41 -8.00 24.05 1.57
CA ARG A 41 -8.56 23.71 2.89
C ARG A 41 -8.72 22.21 3.07
N ASP A 42 -9.30 21.53 2.09
CA ASP A 42 -9.54 20.08 2.13
C ASP A 42 -8.22 19.29 2.16
N ALA A 43 -7.23 19.70 1.36
CA ALA A 43 -5.89 19.09 1.35
C ALA A 43 -5.19 19.23 2.71
N LYS A 44 -5.31 20.39 3.37
CA LYS A 44 -4.74 20.62 4.71
C LYS A 44 -5.38 19.73 5.78
N VAL A 45 -6.70 19.52 5.72
CA VAL A 45 -7.39 18.58 6.61
C VAL A 45 -6.99 17.14 6.30
N SER A 46 -6.85 16.80 5.02
CA SER A 46 -6.44 15.46 4.57
C SER A 46 -5.06 15.07 5.11
N ASP A 47 -4.08 16.00 5.11
CA ASP A 47 -2.76 15.73 5.68
C ASP A 47 -2.85 15.29 7.16
N SER A 48 -3.66 15.99 7.96
CA SER A 48 -3.83 15.68 9.38
C SER A 48 -4.53 14.34 9.64
N THR A 49 -5.49 13.97 8.79
CA THR A 49 -6.29 12.75 8.94
C THR A 49 -5.57 11.51 8.41
N ILE A 50 -4.69 11.66 7.42
CA ILE A 50 -3.91 10.56 6.83
C ILE A 50 -2.61 10.30 7.60
N ARG A 51 -2.13 11.28 8.37
CA ARG A 51 -0.92 11.16 9.20
C ARG A 51 -0.99 9.89 10.06
N ASN A 52 0.08 9.08 10.02
CA ASN A 52 0.21 7.80 10.73
C ASN A 52 -0.81 6.71 10.36
N LYS A 53 -1.52 6.81 9.22
CA LYS A 53 -2.40 5.75 8.71
C LYS A 53 -1.85 5.00 7.50
N VAL A 54 -0.86 5.58 6.82
CA VAL A 54 -0.20 4.96 5.66
C VAL A 54 1.08 4.29 6.13
N PHE A 55 1.16 2.97 5.94
CA PHE A 55 2.32 2.15 6.32
C PHE A 55 2.95 1.55 5.07
N LYS A 56 4.19 1.05 5.20
CA LYS A 56 4.92 0.37 4.12
C LYS A 56 5.14 1.24 2.87
N THR A 57 5.29 2.56 3.06
CA THR A 57 5.49 3.55 1.96
C THR A 57 6.90 3.58 1.40
N SER A 58 7.88 3.09 2.17
CA SER A 58 9.29 3.05 1.78
C SER A 58 9.94 1.79 2.32
N VAL A 59 11.02 1.37 1.66
CA VAL A 59 11.84 0.23 2.05
C VAL A 59 13.27 0.70 2.20
N SER A 60 13.79 0.63 3.42
CA SER A 60 15.22 0.80 3.69
C SER A 60 15.86 -0.59 3.71
N ALA A 61 16.44 -0.99 2.57
CA ALA A 61 17.03 -2.31 2.40
C ALA A 61 18.41 -2.40 3.07
N ASN A 62 18.61 -3.45 3.87
CA ASN A 62 19.90 -3.86 4.41
C ASN A 62 20.35 -5.11 3.64
N TRP A 63 21.33 -4.95 2.78
CA TRP A 63 21.81 -6.03 1.90
C TRP A 63 22.65 -7.04 2.67
N LEU A 64 22.45 -8.32 2.35
CA LEU A 64 23.32 -9.40 2.82
C LEU A 64 24.58 -9.46 1.94
N GLU A 65 25.63 -10.08 2.45
CA GLU A 65 26.82 -10.39 1.65
C GLU A 65 26.42 -11.25 0.43
N GLY A 66 26.96 -10.90 -0.74
CA GLY A 66 26.62 -11.56 -2.01
C GLY A 66 25.40 -11.01 -2.75
N ASN A 67 24.72 -9.97 -2.25
CA ASN A 67 23.64 -9.23 -2.93
C ASN A 67 22.43 -10.05 -3.42
N ASN A 68 22.30 -11.32 -3.01
CA ASN A 68 21.19 -12.18 -3.41
C ASN A 68 19.94 -12.00 -2.54
N ALA A 69 20.09 -11.32 -1.40
CA ALA A 69 19.00 -11.07 -0.48
C ALA A 69 19.24 -9.78 0.30
N PHE A 70 18.16 -9.24 0.84
CA PHE A 70 18.20 -8.12 1.76
C PHE A 70 17.10 -8.26 2.81
N TRP A 71 17.20 -7.49 3.88
CA TRP A 71 16.14 -7.39 4.87
C TRP A 71 15.80 -5.94 5.18
N TYR A 72 14.58 -5.69 5.64
CA TYR A 72 14.13 -4.37 6.02
C TYR A 72 13.16 -4.44 7.20
N ARG A 73 12.94 -3.28 7.83
CA ARG A 73 12.01 -3.12 8.95
C ARG A 73 10.77 -2.37 8.49
N ASN A 74 9.60 -2.91 8.79
CA ASN A 74 8.33 -2.19 8.71
C ASN A 74 7.95 -1.63 10.08
N LEU A 75 7.41 -0.41 10.06
CA LEU A 75 6.62 0.14 11.17
C LEU A 75 5.15 0.11 10.75
N LEU A 76 4.32 -0.57 11.53
CA LEU A 76 2.89 -0.72 11.33
C LEU A 76 2.13 0.13 12.36
N LYS A 77 0.80 0.02 12.33
CA LYS A 77 -0.09 0.61 13.32
C LYS A 77 0.32 0.22 14.74
N ASP A 78 0.04 1.09 15.69
CA ASP A 78 0.28 0.86 17.13
C ASP A 78 1.77 0.62 17.47
N SER A 79 2.66 1.14 16.63
CA SER A 79 4.11 0.98 16.71
C SER A 79 4.59 -0.48 16.61
N VAL A 80 3.78 -1.36 16.02
CA VAL A 80 4.18 -2.74 15.74
C VAL A 80 5.31 -2.74 14.71
N ARG A 81 6.32 -3.59 14.94
CA ARG A 81 7.48 -3.72 14.06
C ARG A 81 7.56 -5.12 13.48
N GLU A 82 7.85 -5.18 12.18
CA GLU A 82 8.16 -6.43 11.49
C GLU A 82 9.53 -6.35 10.84
N TYR A 83 10.29 -7.44 10.92
CA TYR A 83 11.57 -7.59 10.24
C TYR A 83 11.38 -8.59 9.12
N ILE A 84 11.54 -8.14 7.88
CA ILE A 84 11.23 -8.90 6.68
C ILE A 84 12.53 -9.19 5.95
N TRP A 85 12.75 -10.46 5.62
CA TRP A 85 13.78 -10.91 4.70
C TRP A 85 13.18 -11.07 3.30
N VAL A 86 13.97 -10.74 2.28
CA VAL A 86 13.57 -10.80 0.87
C VAL A 86 14.67 -11.47 0.06
N ASP A 87 14.26 -12.45 -0.74
CA ASP A 87 15.08 -12.98 -1.84
C ASP A 87 15.05 -11.97 -3.00
N ALA A 88 16.21 -11.45 -3.40
CA ALA A 88 16.28 -10.37 -4.38
C ALA A 88 15.98 -10.84 -5.81
N ALA A 89 16.19 -12.13 -6.12
CA ALA A 89 15.98 -12.68 -7.45
C ALA A 89 14.51 -13.04 -7.70
N THR A 90 13.85 -13.63 -6.70
CA THR A 90 12.46 -14.12 -6.79
C THR A 90 11.44 -13.16 -6.19
N GLY A 91 11.88 -12.22 -5.34
CA GLY A 91 10.99 -11.30 -4.62
C GLY A 91 10.23 -11.93 -3.45
N VAL A 92 10.54 -13.20 -3.11
CA VAL A 92 9.88 -13.92 -2.01
C VAL A 92 10.22 -13.26 -0.69
N LYS A 93 9.17 -12.99 0.12
CA LYS A 93 9.28 -12.33 1.42
C LYS A 93 8.95 -13.30 2.54
N LYS A 94 9.70 -13.25 3.63
CA LYS A 94 9.43 -14.00 4.86
C LYS A 94 9.83 -13.19 6.10
N LEU A 95 9.36 -13.61 7.27
CA LEU A 95 9.88 -13.05 8.53
C LEU A 95 11.38 -13.38 8.64
N LEU A 96 12.15 -12.39 9.08
CA LEU A 96 13.59 -12.52 9.20
C LEU A 96 13.98 -13.53 10.30
N PHE A 97 13.22 -13.55 11.40
CA PHE A 97 13.35 -14.49 12.50
C PHE A 97 12.00 -14.67 13.22
N ASP A 98 11.91 -15.64 14.11
CA ASP A 98 10.77 -15.84 15.00
C ASP A 98 10.78 -14.79 16.12
N HIS A 99 9.85 -13.83 16.05
CA HIS A 99 9.76 -12.73 17.01
C HIS A 99 9.39 -13.23 18.42
N ALA A 100 8.53 -14.24 18.54
CA ALA A 100 8.09 -14.78 19.81
C ALA A 100 9.27 -15.44 20.54
N LYS A 101 10.03 -16.26 19.81
CA LYS A 101 11.23 -16.92 20.34
C LYS A 101 12.29 -15.92 20.77
N LEU A 102 12.52 -14.87 19.97
CA LEU A 102 13.48 -13.83 20.31
C LEU A 102 13.03 -13.02 21.54
N ALA A 103 11.77 -12.58 21.58
CA ALA A 103 11.21 -11.83 22.69
C ALA A 103 11.27 -12.61 24.00
N ALA A 104 10.92 -13.90 23.97
CA ALA A 104 11.02 -14.77 25.14
C ALA A 104 12.48 -14.90 25.62
N SER A 105 13.44 -14.99 24.70
CA SER A 105 14.86 -15.11 25.04
C SER A 105 15.42 -13.82 25.64
N ILE A 106 15.06 -12.66 25.07
CA ILE A 106 15.41 -11.36 25.64
C ILE A 106 14.73 -11.18 27.00
N GLY A 107 13.46 -11.55 27.14
CA GLY A 107 12.72 -11.42 28.39
C GLY A 107 13.30 -12.24 29.53
N ARG A 108 13.74 -13.47 29.25
CA ARG A 108 14.48 -14.30 30.22
C ARG A 108 15.81 -13.65 30.64
N ALA A 109 16.57 -13.12 29.70
CA ALA A 109 17.85 -12.48 30.00
C ALA A 109 17.69 -11.14 30.74
N ALA A 110 16.64 -10.38 30.43
CA ALA A 110 16.38 -9.07 31.03
C ALA A 110 15.52 -9.12 32.31
N GLY A 111 15.00 -10.30 32.69
CA GLY A 111 14.14 -10.48 33.86
C GLY A 111 12.77 -9.80 33.76
N LYS A 112 12.30 -9.48 32.55
CA LYS A 112 11.02 -8.78 32.33
C LYS A 112 10.33 -9.27 31.07
N ALA A 113 9.00 -9.20 31.03
CA ALA A 113 8.24 -9.52 29.83
C ALA A 113 8.60 -8.54 28.69
N VAL A 114 8.79 -9.09 27.49
CA VAL A 114 9.06 -8.33 26.26
C VAL A 114 7.97 -8.66 25.26
N ASP A 115 7.36 -7.63 24.69
CA ASP A 115 6.36 -7.77 23.63
C ASP A 115 7.05 -8.09 22.29
N GLU A 116 6.73 -9.26 21.73
CA GLU A 116 7.23 -9.75 20.45
C GLU A 116 6.94 -8.82 19.27
N ARG A 117 5.83 -8.07 19.33
CA ARG A 117 5.39 -7.16 18.27
C ARG A 117 6.09 -5.81 18.34
N ARG A 118 6.77 -5.52 19.46
CA ARG A 118 7.42 -4.23 19.74
C ARG A 118 8.91 -4.40 20.03
N LEU A 119 9.55 -5.38 19.38
CA LEU A 119 11.00 -5.55 19.43
C LEU A 119 11.71 -4.38 18.74
N SER A 120 12.45 -3.56 19.51
CA SER A 120 13.27 -2.45 18.98
C SER A 120 14.71 -2.91 18.81
N LEU A 121 15.07 -3.34 17.60
CA LEU A 121 16.42 -3.76 17.25
C LEU A 121 17.04 -2.68 16.36
N GLU A 122 17.98 -1.91 16.92
CA GLU A 122 18.60 -0.78 16.21
C GLU A 122 19.85 -1.20 15.42
N LYS A 123 20.65 -2.10 15.98
CA LYS A 123 21.93 -2.55 15.40
C LYS A 123 21.88 -4.02 14.98
N LEU A 124 20.76 -4.43 14.38
CA LEU A 124 20.62 -5.78 13.87
C LEU A 124 21.59 -6.01 12.71
N ARG A 125 22.43 -7.04 12.83
CA ARG A 125 23.29 -7.53 11.76
C ARG A 125 23.10 -9.04 11.67
N LEU A 126 23.05 -9.57 10.46
CA LEU A 126 22.98 -11.01 10.24
C LEU A 126 24.41 -11.56 10.12
N GLY A 127 24.60 -12.83 10.52
CA GLY A 127 25.84 -13.52 10.25
C GLY A 127 26.04 -13.74 8.74
N LYS A 128 27.24 -14.19 8.35
CA LYS A 128 27.57 -14.52 6.95
C LYS A 128 26.61 -15.53 6.32
N ASP A 129 26.01 -16.37 7.16
CA ASP A 129 25.10 -17.44 6.76
C ASP A 129 23.66 -16.93 6.51
N GLY A 130 23.43 -15.62 6.64
CA GLY A 130 22.11 -15.00 6.47
C GLY A 130 21.08 -15.40 7.52
N LYS A 131 21.55 -15.96 8.65
CA LYS A 131 20.79 -16.34 9.84
C LYS A 131 21.39 -15.71 11.09
#